data_AF-A0A7J4MXG8-F1
#
_entry.id   AF-A0A7J4MXG8-F1
#
_cell.length_a   1.000
_cell.length_b   1.000
_cell.length_c   1.000
_cell.angle_alpha   90.00
_cell.angle_beta   90.00
_cell.angle_gamma   90.00
#
_symmetry.space_group_name_H-M   'P 1'
#
loop_
_entity.id
_entity.type
_entity.pdbx_description
1 polymer ?
#
loop_
_entity_poly.entity_id
_entity_poly.type
_entity_poly.pdbx_seq_one_letter_code
_entity_poly.pdbx_strand_id
1 'polypeptide(L)'
;MRGFNVSDDLDFSEGACGICHAVLADISRTGFMVETSEYPEGVRAWITDPSRDSVGEGSDITWAPAILEAEINAGFLDDEAADKLSPFLTGRRDQIRVAEMSGYGRVVNTASMIISDIWSAGGSVEVRRDGPGIEVILYSAEGDEIVSAASGFCPVCAVNIAASRVPSIRRKMASRKSRNTGMEKYERGVTGRVAWRRNRIHVSLLENGEVIGRNWGCC
;
A
#
# COMPACT_ATOMS: atom_id res chain seq x y z
N MET A 1 22.41 12.50 16.21
CA MET A 1 20.95 12.52 16.37
C MET A 1 20.58 11.32 17.23
N ARG A 2 19.88 11.51 18.36
CA ARG A 2 19.33 10.39 19.13
C ARG A 2 18.08 9.92 18.37
N GLY A 3 18.11 8.69 17.86
CA GLY A 3 17.01 8.10 17.10
C GLY A 3 15.73 8.11 17.91
N PHE A 4 14.66 8.60 17.30
CA PHE A 4 13.32 8.57 17.87
C PHE A 4 12.77 7.17 17.57
N ASN A 5 13.13 6.18 18.39
CA ASN A 5 12.64 4.81 18.21
C ASN A 5 11.20 4.75 18.72
N VAL A 6 10.25 4.37 17.86
CA VAL A 6 8.84 4.36 18.19
C VAL A 6 8.46 2.95 18.66
N SER A 7 8.10 2.83 19.94
CA SER A 7 7.58 1.64 20.62
C SER A 7 8.52 0.43 20.70
N ASP A 8 9.16 0.23 21.86
CA ASP A 8 9.95 -0.96 22.19
C ASP A 8 9.11 -2.28 22.23
N ASP A 9 7.77 -2.22 22.11
CA ASP A 9 6.86 -3.37 22.11
C ASP A 9 5.92 -3.36 20.87
N LEU A 10 6.47 -3.65 19.69
CA LEU A 10 5.66 -3.86 18.48
C LEU A 10 4.92 -5.20 18.53
N ASP A 11 3.58 -5.17 18.42
CA ASP A 11 2.77 -6.39 18.34
C ASP A 11 2.64 -6.89 16.89
N PHE A 12 3.49 -7.85 16.51
CA PHE A 12 3.42 -8.52 15.21
C PHE A 12 2.13 -9.34 15.00
N SER A 13 1.33 -9.57 16.04
CA SER A 13 0.02 -10.20 15.92
C SER A 13 -0.99 -9.32 15.16
N GLU A 14 -0.81 -8.00 15.20
CA GLU A 14 -1.59 -6.99 14.46
C GLU A 14 -1.16 -6.86 12.97
N GLY A 15 -0.06 -7.50 12.60
CA GLY A 15 0.50 -7.47 11.24
C GLY A 15 1.16 -6.15 10.86
N ALA A 16 1.70 -6.08 9.64
CA ALA A 16 2.42 -4.90 9.15
C ALA A 16 1.53 -3.66 9.06
N CYS A 17 0.25 -3.85 8.76
CA CYS A 17 -0.77 -2.80 8.79
C CYS A 17 -0.94 -2.19 10.20
N GLY A 18 -1.07 -3.04 11.22
CA GLY A 18 -1.22 -2.59 12.60
C GLY A 18 0.04 -1.88 13.11
N ILE A 19 1.22 -2.41 12.80
CA ILE A 19 2.50 -1.80 13.14
C ILE A 19 2.66 -0.43 12.47
N CYS A 20 2.39 -0.32 11.16
CA CYS A 20 2.41 0.96 10.46
C CYS A 20 1.47 1.98 11.11
N HIS A 21 0.26 1.57 11.51
CA HIS A 21 -0.66 2.47 12.21
C HIS A 21 -0.18 2.87 13.61
N ALA A 22 0.51 1.99 14.33
CA ALA A 22 1.10 2.30 15.63
C ALA A 22 2.21 3.36 15.49
N VAL A 23 3.10 3.19 14.50
CA VAL A 23 4.13 4.19 14.19
C VAL A 23 3.50 5.51 13.77
N LEU A 24 2.55 5.47 12.84
CA LEU A 24 1.78 6.65 12.42
C LEU A 24 1.11 7.36 13.60
N ALA A 25 0.60 6.61 14.58
CA ALA A 25 -0.02 7.15 15.79
C ALA A 25 0.95 7.98 16.63
N ASP A 26 2.17 7.50 16.79
CA ASP A 26 3.19 8.16 17.60
C ASP A 26 3.81 9.35 16.87
N ILE A 27 4.17 9.21 15.60
CA ILE A 27 4.73 10.33 14.82
C ILE A 27 3.71 11.46 14.64
N SER A 28 2.41 11.12 14.52
CA SER A 28 1.33 12.13 14.45
C SER A 28 1.20 12.92 15.76
N ARG A 29 1.49 12.32 16.93
CA ARG A 29 1.44 13.00 18.24
C ARG A 29 2.62 13.94 18.45
N THR A 30 3.75 13.64 17.84
CA THR A 30 5.00 14.41 18.00
C THR A 30 5.17 15.50 16.94
N GLY A 31 4.19 15.66 16.06
CA GLY A 31 4.11 16.76 15.10
C GLY A 31 4.72 16.47 13.73
N PHE A 32 5.13 15.22 13.48
CA PHE A 32 5.49 14.79 12.13
C PHE A 32 4.25 14.75 11.24
N MET A 33 4.48 14.93 9.94
CA MET A 33 3.44 14.96 8.94
C MET A 33 3.74 13.95 7.83
N VAL A 34 2.75 13.12 7.54
CA VAL A 34 2.82 12.16 6.44
C VAL A 34 2.00 12.66 5.28
N GLU A 35 2.63 12.78 4.12
CA GLU A 35 1.97 13.16 2.87
C GLU A 35 2.20 12.08 1.81
N THR A 36 1.24 11.95 0.90
CA THR A 36 1.24 10.92 -0.15
C THR A 36 0.84 11.53 -1.48
N SER A 37 1.38 11.06 -2.59
CA SER A 37 0.94 11.44 -3.92
C SER A 37 0.89 10.23 -4.85
N GLU A 38 -0.11 10.21 -5.72
CA GLU A 38 -0.22 9.21 -6.79
C GLU A 38 0.88 9.47 -7.83
N TYR A 39 1.38 8.40 -8.47
CA TYR A 39 2.35 8.41 -9.57
C TYR A 39 2.01 7.30 -10.56
N PRO A 40 2.48 7.34 -11.82
CA PRO A 40 2.22 6.27 -12.79
C PRO A 40 2.55 4.87 -12.24
N GLU A 41 3.65 4.75 -11.50
CA GLU A 41 4.15 3.51 -10.89
C GLU A 41 3.43 3.07 -9.59
N GLY A 42 2.54 3.89 -9.02
CA GLY A 42 1.92 3.61 -7.73
C GLY A 42 1.67 4.87 -6.91
N VAL A 43 2.11 4.84 -5.65
CA VAL A 43 2.03 5.96 -4.71
C VAL A 43 3.40 6.18 -4.11
N ARG A 44 3.73 7.44 -3.85
CA ARG A 44 4.86 7.80 -2.99
C ARG A 44 4.37 8.44 -1.71
N ALA A 45 5.11 8.24 -0.64
CA ALA A 45 4.87 8.82 0.67
C ALA A 45 6.14 9.50 1.17
N TRP A 46 5.98 10.57 1.94
CA TRP A 46 7.06 11.28 2.61
C TRP A 46 6.62 11.67 4.01
N ILE A 47 7.55 11.56 4.94
CA ILE A 47 7.40 11.98 6.31
C ILE A 47 8.26 13.21 6.52
N THR A 48 7.64 14.28 7.00
CA THR A 48 8.34 15.53 7.36
C THR A 48 8.29 15.76 8.85
N ASP A 49 9.38 16.27 9.40
CA ASP A 49 9.47 16.63 10.81
C ASP A 49 8.79 17.98 11.11
N PRO A 50 8.74 18.42 12.39
CA PRO A 50 8.19 19.73 12.75
C PRO A 50 8.93 20.93 12.14
N SER A 51 10.19 20.77 11.74
CA SER A 51 11.00 21.75 10.98
C SER A 51 10.59 21.84 9.51
N ARG A 52 9.81 20.87 9.01
CA ARG A 52 9.47 20.62 7.61
C ARG A 52 10.60 20.01 6.78
N ASP A 53 11.57 19.40 7.43
CA ASP A 53 12.61 18.62 6.75
C ASP A 53 12.07 17.21 6.46
N SER A 54 12.34 16.70 5.25
CA SER A 54 12.01 15.32 4.88
C SER A 54 12.92 14.36 5.65
N VAL A 55 12.34 13.44 6.40
CA VAL A 55 13.07 12.46 7.22
C VAL A 55 12.94 11.03 6.71
N GLY A 56 11.96 10.74 5.85
CA GLY A 56 11.79 9.44 5.24
C GLY A 56 10.87 9.51 4.03
N GLU A 57 11.16 8.66 3.05
CA GLU A 57 10.43 8.55 1.79
C GLU A 57 10.18 7.08 1.46
N GLY A 58 9.05 6.79 0.82
CA GLY A 58 8.67 5.44 0.41
C GLY A 58 7.80 5.44 -0.84
N SER A 59 7.71 4.31 -1.50
CA SER A 59 6.99 4.08 -2.75
C SER A 59 6.46 2.65 -2.86
N ASP A 60 5.18 2.51 -3.15
CA ASP A 60 4.55 1.20 -3.32
C ASP A 60 3.32 1.32 -4.23
N ILE A 61 2.62 0.22 -4.53
CA ILE A 61 1.43 0.21 -5.38
C ILE A 61 0.23 0.92 -4.72
N THR A 62 0.27 1.19 -3.42
CA THR A 62 -0.70 2.00 -2.69
C THR A 62 -0.04 2.77 -1.55
N TRP A 63 -0.77 3.72 -0.99
CA TRP A 63 -0.24 4.63 0.02
C TRP A 63 0.14 3.94 1.33
N ALA A 64 -0.59 2.94 1.81
CA ALA A 64 -0.33 2.32 3.11
C ALA A 64 1.05 1.62 3.17
N PRO A 65 1.40 0.73 2.23
CA PRO A 65 2.77 0.19 2.16
C PRO A 65 3.83 1.24 1.79
N ALA A 66 3.49 2.29 1.03
CA ALA A 66 4.42 3.39 0.80
C ALA A 66 4.75 4.15 2.09
N ILE A 67 3.77 4.32 3.00
CA ILE A 67 4.00 4.92 4.33
C ILE A 67 4.88 4.01 5.17
N LEU A 68 4.63 2.70 5.21
CA LEU A 68 5.49 1.77 5.94
C LEU A 68 6.94 1.80 5.45
N GLU A 69 7.17 1.84 4.14
CA GLU A 69 8.53 2.00 3.60
C GLU A 69 9.14 3.33 4.05
N ALA A 70 8.37 4.42 4.06
CA ALA A 70 8.84 5.72 4.56
C ALA A 70 9.17 5.69 6.06
N GLU A 71 8.40 4.95 6.87
CA GLU A 71 8.64 4.76 8.30
C GLU A 71 9.92 3.96 8.58
N ILE A 72 10.14 2.89 7.81
CA ILE A 72 11.38 2.10 7.84
C ILE A 72 12.57 2.99 7.45
N ASN A 73 12.46 3.72 6.33
CA ASN A 73 13.54 4.57 5.83
C ASN A 73 13.85 5.77 6.74
N ALA A 74 12.86 6.24 7.51
CA ALA A 74 13.06 7.27 8.54
C ALA A 74 13.72 6.73 9.82
N GLY A 75 13.85 5.41 9.97
CA GLY A 75 14.39 4.78 11.18
C GLY A 75 13.45 4.88 12.39
N PHE A 76 12.13 4.91 12.17
CA PHE A 76 11.15 4.82 13.26
C PHE A 76 10.94 3.39 13.77
N LEU A 77 11.39 2.41 12.99
CA LEU A 77 11.41 0.99 13.31
C LEU A 77 12.87 0.57 13.52
N ASP A 78 13.12 -0.28 14.50
CA ASP A 78 14.45 -0.88 14.69
C ASP A 78 14.80 -1.86 13.55
N ASP A 79 16.09 -2.21 13.44
CA ASP A 79 16.60 -3.08 12.37
C ASP A 79 15.88 -4.44 12.35
N GLU A 80 15.54 -5.00 13.51
CA GLU A 80 14.84 -6.29 13.60
C GLU A 80 13.41 -6.20 13.05
N ALA A 81 12.68 -5.14 13.38
CA ALA A 81 11.33 -4.92 12.87
C ALA A 81 11.35 -4.57 11.38
N ALA A 82 12.28 -3.73 10.94
CA ALA A 82 12.48 -3.39 9.54
C ALA A 82 12.76 -4.66 8.71
N ASP A 83 13.64 -5.55 9.16
CA ASP A 83 13.97 -6.80 8.48
C ASP A 83 12.78 -7.76 8.39
N LYS A 84 11.89 -7.77 9.40
CA LYS A 84 10.67 -8.59 9.40
C LYS A 84 9.57 -8.04 8.48
N LEU A 85 9.50 -6.72 8.31
CA LEU A 85 8.42 -6.05 7.58
C LEU A 85 8.75 -5.80 6.11
N SER A 86 10.02 -5.52 5.80
CA SER A 86 10.50 -5.23 4.44
C SER A 86 10.14 -6.30 3.40
N PRO A 87 10.16 -7.62 3.71
CA PRO A 87 9.74 -8.66 2.76
C PRO A 87 8.29 -8.55 2.29
N PHE A 88 7.44 -7.80 3.02
CA PHE A 88 6.03 -7.61 2.72
C PHE A 88 5.70 -6.32 1.95
N LEU A 89 6.72 -5.51 1.68
CA LEU A 89 6.65 -4.39 0.74
C LEU A 89 6.67 -4.93 -0.71
N THR A 90 6.04 -4.19 -1.63
CA THR A 90 6.00 -4.61 -3.02
C THR A 90 7.35 -4.35 -3.69
N GLY A 91 8.06 -5.41 -4.07
CA GLY A 91 9.32 -5.29 -4.79
C GLY A 91 9.17 -4.52 -6.12
N ARG A 92 10.22 -3.77 -6.51
CA ARG A 92 10.17 -2.85 -7.66
C ARG A 92 9.67 -3.47 -8.98
N ARG A 93 10.03 -4.73 -9.26
CA ARG A 93 9.56 -5.44 -10.46
C ARG A 93 8.04 -5.65 -10.45
N ASP A 94 7.47 -5.93 -9.29
CA ASP A 94 6.03 -6.12 -9.17
C ASP A 94 5.29 -4.79 -9.17
N GLN A 95 5.86 -3.71 -8.59
CA GLN A 95 5.30 -2.36 -8.75
C GLN A 95 5.14 -1.99 -10.23
N ILE A 96 6.18 -2.23 -11.05
CA ILE A 96 6.15 -1.99 -12.50
C ILE A 96 5.04 -2.82 -13.17
N ARG A 97 4.95 -4.12 -12.86
CA ARG A 97 3.93 -5.00 -13.46
C ARG A 97 2.52 -4.62 -13.04
N VAL A 98 2.30 -4.17 -11.80
CA VAL A 98 1.01 -3.67 -11.35
C VAL A 98 0.66 -2.36 -12.06
N ALA A 99 1.63 -1.45 -12.22
CA ALA A 99 1.44 -0.23 -12.98
C ALA A 99 1.07 -0.50 -14.44
N GLU A 100 1.66 -1.51 -15.08
CA GLU A 100 1.27 -1.97 -16.43
C GLU A 100 -0.18 -2.47 -16.52
N MET A 101 -0.75 -3.00 -15.42
CA MET A 101 -2.14 -3.46 -15.38
C MET A 101 -3.14 -2.32 -15.21
N SER A 102 -2.89 -1.44 -14.24
CA SER A 102 -3.92 -0.53 -13.74
C SER A 102 -3.47 0.93 -13.66
N GLY A 103 -2.16 1.18 -13.50
CA GLY A 103 -1.54 2.49 -13.31
C GLY A 103 -2.05 3.26 -12.07
N TYR A 104 -1.23 4.16 -11.52
CA TYR A 104 -1.67 5.17 -10.54
C TYR A 104 -2.46 4.62 -9.34
N GLY A 105 -1.86 3.75 -8.53
CA GLY A 105 -2.43 3.35 -7.24
C GLY A 105 -3.70 2.49 -7.30
N ARG A 106 -4.11 2.06 -8.50
CA ARG A 106 -5.44 1.51 -8.74
C ARG A 106 -5.51 0.01 -8.46
N VAL A 107 -5.68 -0.34 -7.19
CA VAL A 107 -5.70 -1.75 -6.77
C VAL A 107 -7.11 -2.33 -6.53
N VAL A 108 -8.05 -1.55 -5.99
CA VAL A 108 -9.36 -2.09 -5.54
C VAL A 108 -10.20 -2.62 -6.69
N ASN A 109 -10.53 -1.76 -7.67
CA ASN A 109 -11.34 -2.17 -8.82
C ASN A 109 -10.67 -3.28 -9.63
N THR A 110 -9.34 -3.20 -9.78
CA THR A 110 -8.55 -4.17 -10.54
C THR A 110 -8.56 -5.54 -9.86
N ALA A 111 -8.42 -5.60 -8.52
CA ALA A 111 -8.55 -6.85 -7.77
C ALA A 111 -9.93 -7.48 -7.93
N SER A 112 -11.01 -6.69 -7.82
CA SER A 112 -12.38 -7.19 -8.00
C SER A 112 -12.58 -7.79 -9.40
N MET A 113 -12.00 -7.16 -10.43
CA MET A 113 -12.04 -7.66 -11.80
C MET A 113 -11.24 -8.96 -11.97
N ILE A 114 -10.07 -9.07 -11.34
CA ILE A 114 -9.25 -10.28 -11.34
C ILE A 114 -10.00 -11.43 -10.66
N ILE A 115 -10.53 -11.21 -9.45
CA ILE A 115 -11.27 -12.21 -8.68
C ILE A 115 -12.49 -12.70 -9.48
N SER A 116 -13.25 -11.77 -10.04
CA SER A 116 -14.41 -12.10 -10.87
C SER A 116 -14.03 -12.92 -12.10
N ASP A 117 -12.92 -12.61 -12.74
CA ASP A 117 -12.42 -13.35 -13.89
C ASP A 117 -11.98 -14.77 -13.52
N ILE A 118 -11.30 -14.96 -12.38
CA ILE A 118 -10.90 -16.27 -11.87
C ILE A 118 -12.13 -17.13 -11.55
N TRP A 119 -13.10 -16.59 -10.81
CA TRP A 119 -14.33 -17.31 -10.47
C TRP A 119 -15.18 -17.64 -11.70
N SER A 120 -15.27 -16.73 -12.67
CA SER A 120 -16.02 -16.97 -13.91
C SER A 120 -15.39 -18.07 -14.77
N ALA A 121 -14.09 -18.31 -14.62
CA ALA A 121 -13.39 -19.42 -15.27
C ALA A 121 -13.51 -20.74 -14.50
N GLY A 122 -14.21 -20.77 -13.35
CA GLY A 122 -14.33 -21.94 -12.48
C GLY A 122 -13.20 -22.08 -11.45
N GLY A 123 -12.24 -21.15 -11.43
CA GLY A 123 -11.14 -21.14 -10.47
C GLY A 123 -11.52 -20.60 -9.09
N SER A 124 -10.54 -20.52 -8.19
CA SER A 124 -10.74 -20.02 -6.83
C SER A 124 -9.61 -19.09 -6.38
N VAL A 125 -9.86 -18.32 -5.32
CA VAL A 125 -8.91 -17.40 -4.70
C VAL A 125 -8.84 -17.73 -3.23
N GLU A 126 -7.66 -18.08 -2.74
CA GLU A 126 -7.40 -18.34 -1.32
C GLU A 126 -6.67 -17.14 -0.72
N VAL A 127 -7.06 -16.78 0.49
CA VAL A 127 -6.42 -15.72 1.28
C VAL A 127 -6.04 -16.33 2.62
N ARG A 128 -4.76 -16.25 2.99
CA ARG A 128 -4.27 -16.75 4.27
C ARG A 128 -3.26 -15.79 4.88
N ARG A 129 -3.10 -15.89 6.20
CA ARG A 129 -2.09 -15.12 6.93
C ARG A 129 -0.70 -15.67 6.60
N ASP A 130 0.25 -14.77 6.36
CA ASP A 130 1.67 -15.10 6.16
C ASP A 130 2.52 -14.16 7.04
N GLY A 131 2.90 -14.63 8.23
CA GLY A 131 3.61 -13.82 9.22
C GLY A 131 2.85 -12.51 9.57
N PRO A 132 3.49 -11.33 9.44
CA PRO A 132 2.83 -10.04 9.59
C PRO A 132 2.04 -9.59 8.35
N GLY A 133 2.08 -10.32 7.24
CA GLY A 133 1.34 -10.03 6.02
C GLY A 133 0.23 -11.02 5.70
N ILE A 134 -0.22 -10.95 4.46
CA ILE A 134 -1.29 -11.76 3.88
C ILE A 134 -0.80 -12.30 2.55
N GLU A 135 -0.94 -13.61 2.37
CA GLU A 135 -0.71 -14.29 1.10
C GLU A 135 -2.04 -14.52 0.37
N VAL A 136 -2.00 -14.32 -0.94
CA VAL A 136 -3.09 -14.66 -1.85
C VAL A 136 -2.59 -15.66 -2.88
N ILE A 137 -3.39 -16.70 -3.10
CA ILE A 137 -3.15 -17.73 -4.11
C ILE A 137 -4.32 -17.76 -5.08
N LEU A 138 -4.02 -17.75 -6.39
CA LEU A 138 -5.00 -17.90 -7.46
C LEU A 138 -4.93 -19.33 -8.00
N TYR A 139 -6.08 -20.01 -8.08
CA TYR A 139 -6.18 -21.39 -8.59
C TYR A 139 -6.99 -21.47 -9.88
N SER A 140 -6.66 -22.43 -10.74
CA SER A 140 -7.44 -22.77 -11.94
C SER A 140 -8.72 -23.55 -11.58
N ALA A 141 -9.54 -23.86 -12.59
CA ALA A 141 -10.77 -24.65 -12.40
C ALA A 141 -10.48 -26.09 -11.97
N GLU A 142 -9.32 -26.62 -12.35
CA GLU A 142 -8.83 -27.94 -12.01
C GLU A 142 -8.24 -28.01 -10.58
N GLY A 143 -8.08 -26.85 -9.92
CA GLY A 143 -7.49 -26.73 -8.60
C GLY A 143 -5.97 -26.54 -8.60
N ASP A 144 -5.35 -26.36 -9.77
CA ASP A 144 -3.91 -26.11 -9.87
C ASP A 144 -3.57 -24.66 -9.46
N GLU A 145 -2.49 -24.47 -8.69
CA GLU A 145 -1.98 -23.14 -8.37
C GLU A 145 -1.50 -22.44 -9.66
N ILE A 146 -2.07 -21.28 -9.94
CA ILE A 146 -1.64 -20.41 -11.05
C ILE A 146 -0.47 -19.55 -10.57
N VAL A 147 -0.63 -18.88 -9.43
CA VAL A 147 0.32 -17.93 -8.86
C VAL A 147 -0.05 -17.55 -7.43
N SER A 148 0.95 -17.21 -6.64
CA SER A 148 0.84 -16.66 -5.29
C SER A 148 1.63 -15.36 -5.13
N ALA A 149 1.20 -14.52 -4.18
CA ALA A 149 1.96 -13.37 -3.70
C ALA A 149 1.54 -12.95 -2.28
N ALA A 150 2.49 -12.40 -1.52
CA ALA A 150 2.25 -11.80 -0.21
C ALA A 150 2.27 -10.27 -0.27
N SER A 151 1.57 -9.64 0.68
CA SER A 151 1.57 -8.19 0.92
C SER A 151 1.33 -7.90 2.39
N GLY A 152 1.93 -6.83 2.93
CA GLY A 152 1.82 -6.47 4.34
C GLY A 152 0.45 -5.94 4.78
N PHE A 153 -0.39 -5.49 3.85
CA PHE A 153 -1.55 -4.67 4.20
C PHE A 153 -2.89 -5.32 3.95
N CYS A 154 -3.23 -5.64 2.70
CA CYS A 154 -4.56 -6.15 2.38
C CYS A 154 -4.54 -7.20 1.27
N PRO A 155 -5.53 -8.11 1.25
CA PRO A 155 -5.65 -9.12 0.19
C PRO A 155 -5.74 -8.50 -1.21
N VAL A 156 -6.31 -7.29 -1.32
CA VAL A 156 -6.43 -6.56 -2.60
C VAL A 156 -5.06 -6.26 -3.21
N CYS A 157 -4.07 -5.85 -2.40
CA CYS A 157 -2.71 -5.63 -2.89
C CYS A 157 -2.07 -6.94 -3.35
N ALA A 158 -2.16 -7.99 -2.54
CA ALA A 158 -1.64 -9.31 -2.86
C ALA A 158 -2.26 -9.90 -4.15
N VAL A 159 -3.57 -9.75 -4.36
CA VAL A 159 -4.26 -10.13 -5.62
C VAL A 159 -3.63 -9.43 -6.82
N ASN A 160 -3.42 -8.11 -6.75
CA ASN A 160 -2.83 -7.36 -7.86
C ASN A 160 -1.39 -7.79 -8.14
N ILE A 161 -0.59 -7.98 -7.09
CA ILE A 161 0.79 -8.43 -7.21
C ILE A 161 0.84 -9.81 -7.87
N ALA A 162 0.07 -10.78 -7.37
CA ALA A 162 -0.01 -12.13 -7.91
C ALA A 162 -0.44 -12.11 -9.39
N ALA A 163 -1.56 -11.45 -9.70
CA ALA A 163 -2.08 -11.34 -11.06
C ALA A 163 -1.10 -10.67 -12.04
N SER A 164 -0.36 -9.67 -11.57
CA SER A 164 0.63 -8.96 -12.38
C SER A 164 1.78 -9.86 -12.86
N ARG A 165 2.07 -10.94 -12.13
CA ARG A 165 3.10 -11.92 -12.49
C ARG A 165 2.65 -12.84 -13.63
N VAL A 166 1.35 -12.97 -13.89
CA VAL A 166 0.78 -13.81 -14.96
C VAL A 166 0.54 -12.98 -16.23
N PRO A 167 1.31 -13.20 -17.32
CA PRO A 167 1.24 -12.32 -18.50
C PRO A 167 -0.13 -12.26 -19.19
N SER A 168 -0.89 -13.35 -19.19
CA SER A 168 -2.23 -13.40 -19.78
C SER A 168 -3.23 -12.53 -19.00
N ILE A 169 -3.22 -12.63 -17.66
CA ILE A 169 -4.06 -11.82 -16.78
C ILE A 169 -3.65 -10.35 -16.89
N ARG A 170 -2.34 -10.05 -16.83
CA ARG A 170 -1.81 -8.69 -16.97
C ARG A 170 -2.28 -7.99 -18.24
N ARG A 171 -2.11 -8.63 -19.40
CA ARG A 171 -2.58 -8.09 -20.69
C ARG A 171 -4.10 -7.89 -20.72
N LYS A 172 -4.85 -8.84 -20.15
CA LYS A 172 -6.31 -8.74 -20.07
C LYS A 172 -6.72 -7.52 -19.24
N MET A 173 -6.14 -7.32 -18.06
CA MET A 173 -6.46 -6.17 -17.20
C MET A 173 -6.08 -4.84 -17.85
N ALA A 174 -4.89 -4.74 -18.44
CA ALA A 174 -4.42 -3.53 -19.12
C ALA A 174 -5.35 -3.06 -20.26
N SER A 175 -6.06 -3.98 -20.92
CA SER A 175 -6.99 -3.64 -21.99
C SER A 175 -8.36 -3.13 -21.52
N ARG A 176 -8.69 -3.27 -20.23
CA ARG A 176 -9.99 -2.89 -19.68
C ARG A 176 -10.01 -1.40 -19.30
N LYS A 177 -10.39 -0.55 -20.25
CA LYS A 177 -10.56 0.89 -20.03
C LYS A 177 -11.60 1.18 -18.95
N SER A 178 -11.24 2.04 -18.02
CA SER A 178 -12.13 2.56 -16.99
C SER A 178 -11.47 3.78 -16.33
N ARG A 179 -12.29 4.64 -15.74
CA ARG A 179 -11.84 5.87 -15.09
C ARG A 179 -10.71 5.58 -14.08
N ASN A 180 -9.59 6.28 -14.19
CA ASN A 180 -8.46 6.15 -13.28
C ASN A 180 -8.39 7.39 -12.37
N THR A 181 -8.93 7.28 -11.16
CA THR A 181 -8.92 8.37 -10.19
C THR A 181 -7.53 8.71 -9.66
N GLY A 182 -6.59 7.77 -9.68
CA GLY A 182 -5.20 8.04 -9.31
C GLY A 182 -4.50 8.92 -10.34
N MET A 183 -4.74 8.66 -11.63
CA MET A 183 -4.27 9.50 -12.73
C MET A 183 -4.85 10.91 -12.64
N GLU A 184 -6.17 11.03 -12.42
CA GLU A 184 -6.83 12.33 -12.23
C GLU A 184 -6.24 13.11 -11.05
N LYS A 185 -5.98 12.44 -9.92
CA LYS A 185 -5.31 13.07 -8.77
C LYS A 185 -3.90 13.53 -9.12
N TYR A 186 -3.11 12.69 -9.80
CA TYR A 186 -1.76 13.04 -10.24
C TYR A 186 -1.75 14.26 -11.16
N GLU A 187 -2.58 14.25 -12.20
CA GLU A 187 -2.68 15.36 -13.18
C GLU A 187 -3.12 16.67 -12.53
N ARG A 188 -3.94 16.58 -11.48
CA ARG A 188 -4.42 17.73 -10.70
C ARG A 188 -3.47 18.17 -9.58
N GLY A 189 -2.39 17.42 -9.33
CA GLY A 189 -1.48 17.68 -8.22
C GLY A 189 -2.13 17.49 -6.84
N VAL A 190 -3.09 16.57 -6.74
CA VAL A 190 -3.77 16.25 -5.48
C VAL A 190 -2.85 15.40 -4.61
N THR A 191 -2.59 15.87 -3.40
CA THR A 191 -1.85 15.12 -2.38
C THR A 191 -2.78 14.62 -1.28
N GLY A 192 -2.41 13.52 -0.64
CA GLY A 192 -3.01 13.05 0.60
C GLY A 192 -2.18 13.53 1.78
N ARG A 193 -2.83 13.95 2.85
CA ARG A 193 -2.23 14.09 4.17
C ARG A 193 -2.83 13.06 5.09
N VAL A 194 -1.99 12.18 5.63
CA VAL A 194 -2.38 11.07 6.46
C VAL A 194 -1.94 11.35 7.89
N ALA A 195 -2.86 11.18 8.84
CA ALA A 195 -2.57 11.38 10.25
C ALA A 195 -3.44 10.46 11.12
N TRP A 196 -2.89 10.05 12.25
CA TRP A 196 -3.66 9.39 13.29
C TRP A 196 -4.27 10.42 14.24
N ARG A 197 -5.59 10.41 14.40
CA ARG A 197 -6.30 11.29 15.34
C ARG A 197 -7.54 10.56 15.87
N ARG A 198 -7.87 10.75 17.15
CA ARG A 198 -9.09 10.18 17.76
C ARG A 198 -9.22 8.65 17.54
N ASN A 199 -8.11 7.93 17.75
CA ASN A 199 -7.99 6.48 17.64
C ASN A 199 -8.34 5.90 16.26
N ARG A 200 -8.03 6.64 15.19
CA ARG A 200 -8.23 6.20 13.81
C ARG A 200 -7.36 7.00 12.84
N ILE A 201 -7.23 6.48 11.62
CA ILE A 201 -6.59 7.18 10.51
C ILE A 201 -7.55 8.20 9.92
N HIS A 202 -7.01 9.39 9.68
CA HIS A 202 -7.63 10.46 8.93
C HIS A 202 -6.78 10.77 7.70
N VAL A 203 -7.43 10.79 6.54
CA VAL A 203 -6.83 11.22 5.28
C VAL A 203 -7.54 12.50 4.84
N SER A 204 -6.77 13.54 4.54
CA SER A 204 -7.27 14.74 3.85
C SER A 204 -6.68 14.78 2.45
N LEU A 205 -7.50 15.09 1.45
CA LEU A 205 -7.03 15.35 0.09
C LEU A 205 -6.84 16.85 -0.07
N LEU A 206 -5.66 17.26 -0.53
CA LEU A 206 -5.28 18.64 -0.73
C LEU A 206 -5.07 18.92 -2.22
N GLU A 207 -5.57 20.05 -2.68
CA GLU A 207 -5.33 20.60 -4.02
C GLU A 207 -5.01 22.09 -3.84
N ASN A 208 -3.86 22.54 -4.35
CA ASN A 208 -3.41 23.94 -4.18
C ASN A 208 -3.41 24.44 -2.72
N GLY A 209 -3.15 23.54 -1.77
CA GLY A 209 -3.14 23.85 -0.33
C GLY A 209 -4.52 23.84 0.35
N GLU A 210 -5.60 23.66 -0.40
CA GLU A 210 -6.97 23.58 0.14
C GLU A 210 -7.42 22.14 0.32
N VAL A 211 -8.20 21.87 1.37
CA VAL A 211 -8.75 20.53 1.61
C VAL A 211 -10.01 20.32 0.77
N ILE A 212 -9.92 19.48 -0.26
CA ILE A 212 -11.02 19.16 -1.18
C ILE A 212 -11.80 17.90 -0.78
N GLY A 213 -11.28 17.11 0.16
CA GLY A 213 -11.92 15.87 0.59
C GLY A 213 -11.31 15.30 1.86
N ARG A 214 -12.08 14.48 2.57
CA ARG A 214 -11.63 13.78 3.80
C ARG A 214 -12.16 12.35 3.82
N ASN A 215 -11.33 11.42 4.27
CA ASN A 215 -11.72 10.03 4.51
C ASN A 215 -11.23 9.55 5.89
N TRP A 216 -11.87 8.50 6.38
CA TRP A 216 -11.61 7.85 7.66
C TRP A 216 -11.34 6.37 7.33
N GLY A 217 -10.08 5.93 7.41
CA GLY A 217 -9.69 4.56 7.05
C GLY A 217 -8.45 4.46 6.17
N CYS A 218 -8.00 3.22 5.98
CA CYS A 218 -6.75 2.83 5.31
C CYS A 218 -6.88 2.62 3.78
N CYS A 219 -8.07 2.54 3.21
CA CYS A 219 -8.31 2.43 1.77
C CYS A 219 -9.55 3.23 1.40
#